data_AF-A0A0N1GTR0-F1
#
_entry.id   AF-A0A0N1GTR0-F1
#
_cell.length_a   1.000
_cell.length_b   1.000
_cell.length_c   1.000
_cell.angle_alpha   90.00
_cell.angle_beta   90.00
_cell.angle_gamma   90.00
#
_symmetry.space_group_name_H-M   'P 1'
#
loop_
_entity.id
_entity.type
_entity.pdbx_description
1 polymer ?
#
loop_
_entity_poly.entity_id
_entity_poly.type
_entity_poly.pdbx_seq_one_letter_code
_entity_poly.pdbx_strand_id
1 'polypeptide(L)'
;MNGYFPSIYASPIPTQYRMTLTVGEHSARHIRRIARMHLENWELQHLTDTVELALTELIANVIRHVPDNHCTVLLLKQQTGVRAEVTDAYGELLPTPTKSDPESEGGRGLFLLDAFVDKWGVSPTAGGGKTVWFERATPTIHQGSNLK
;
A
#
# COMPACT_ATOMS: atom_id res chain seq x y z
N MET A 1 26.22 -5.29 44.69
CA MET A 1 26.73 -4.41 43.62
C MET A 1 25.92 -4.72 42.38
N ASN A 2 24.93 -3.89 42.07
CA ASN A 2 23.97 -4.13 41.00
C ASN A 2 24.59 -3.68 39.67
N GLY A 3 24.92 -4.65 38.81
CA GLY A 3 25.38 -4.41 37.45
C GLY A 3 24.22 -3.93 36.57
N TYR A 4 24.38 -2.72 36.06
CA TYR A 4 23.51 -2.05 35.11
C TYR A 4 23.51 -2.82 33.77
N PHE A 5 22.36 -3.36 33.35
CA PHE A 5 22.18 -3.89 31.99
C PHE A 5 21.60 -2.76 31.12
N PRO A 6 22.31 -2.27 30.08
CA PRO A 6 21.77 -1.24 29.22
C PRO A 6 20.69 -1.84 28.31
N SER A 7 19.54 -1.16 28.24
CA SER A 7 18.48 -1.43 27.26
C SER A 7 18.95 -0.96 25.88
N ILE A 8 19.38 -1.85 24.99
CA ILE A 8 19.75 -1.44 23.61
C ILE A 8 19.47 -2.46 22.50
N TYR A 9 18.86 -3.60 22.77
CA TYR A 9 18.34 -4.47 21.70
C TYR A 9 16.92 -4.06 21.30
N ALA A 10 16.72 -2.80 20.92
CA ALA A 10 15.57 -2.50 20.07
C ALA A 10 15.88 -3.11 18.71
N SER A 11 15.30 -4.28 18.41
CA SER A 11 15.35 -4.82 17.05
C SER A 11 14.90 -3.71 16.09
N PRO A 12 15.62 -3.45 14.99
CA PRO A 12 15.20 -2.44 14.04
C PRO A 12 13.78 -2.74 13.60
N ILE A 13 12.89 -1.75 13.68
CA ILE A 13 11.51 -1.88 13.21
C ILE A 13 11.59 -2.38 11.76
N PRO A 14 10.99 -3.54 11.42
CA PRO A 14 11.04 -4.05 10.06
C PRO A 14 10.52 -2.99 9.11
N THR A 15 11.32 -2.61 8.11
CA THR A 15 10.95 -1.60 7.10
C THR A 15 10.04 -2.18 6.02
N GLN A 16 9.69 -3.45 6.12
CA GLN A 16 8.77 -4.10 5.20
C GLN A 16 7.82 -5.04 5.95
N TYR A 17 6.62 -5.17 5.40
CA TYR A 17 5.64 -6.15 5.84
C TYR A 17 5.05 -6.85 4.63
N ARG A 18 5.00 -8.18 4.67
CA ARG A 18 4.47 -9.02 3.59
C ARG A 18 3.40 -9.95 4.14
N MET A 19 2.28 -10.07 3.45
CA MET A 19 1.27 -11.11 3.68
C MET A 19 0.82 -11.71 2.36
N THR A 20 0.57 -13.03 2.36
CA THR A 20 -0.02 -13.74 1.23
C THR A 20 -1.33 -14.36 1.69
N LEU A 21 -2.40 -14.10 0.96
CA LEU A 21 -3.74 -14.46 1.38
C LEU A 21 -4.69 -14.59 0.19
N THR A 22 -5.77 -15.34 0.41
CA THR A 22 -6.95 -15.28 -0.43
C THR A 22 -7.87 -14.20 0.11
N VAL A 23 -8.17 -13.18 -0.69
CA VAL A 23 -8.97 -12.03 -0.27
C VAL A 23 -10.46 -12.28 -0.47
N GLY A 24 -11.26 -11.71 0.43
CA GLY A 24 -12.72 -11.66 0.33
C GLY A 24 -13.23 -10.34 0.88
N GLU A 25 -14.55 -10.22 1.00
CA GLU A 25 -15.26 -8.98 1.38
C GLU A 25 -14.72 -8.33 2.67
N HIS A 26 -14.29 -9.14 3.65
CA HIS A 26 -13.77 -8.65 4.93
C HIS A 26 -12.25 -8.43 4.96
N SER A 27 -11.52 -8.82 3.92
CA SER A 27 -10.06 -8.73 3.88
C SER A 27 -9.59 -7.28 3.81
N ALA A 28 -10.31 -6.41 3.10
CA ALA A 28 -9.95 -4.99 2.99
C ALA A 28 -9.88 -4.30 4.36
N ARG A 29 -10.82 -4.59 5.27
CA ARG A 29 -10.81 -4.05 6.65
C ARG A 29 -9.56 -4.49 7.43
N HIS A 30 -9.21 -5.77 7.34
CA HIS A 30 -8.03 -6.31 8.01
C HIS A 30 -6.74 -5.72 7.45
N ILE A 31 -6.64 -5.62 6.12
CA ILE A 31 -5.47 -5.05 5.43
C ILE A 31 -5.28 -3.58 5.80
N ARG A 32 -6.35 -2.78 5.84
CA ARG A 32 -6.29 -1.38 6.30
C ARG A 32 -5.75 -1.26 7.72
N ARG A 33 -6.28 -2.08 8.64
CA ARG A 33 -5.82 -2.08 10.05
C ARG A 33 -4.34 -2.45 10.15
N ILE A 34 -3.88 -3.42 9.37
CA ILE A 34 -2.46 -3.81 9.32
C ILE A 34 -1.61 -2.67 8.75
N ALA A 35 -2.03 -2.07 7.63
CA ALA A 35 -1.33 -0.94 7.03
C ALA A 35 -1.17 0.23 8.00
N ARG A 36 -2.24 0.59 8.72
CA ARG A 36 -2.20 1.63 9.76
C ARG A 36 -1.16 1.35 10.83
N MET A 37 -1.16 0.15 11.41
CA MET A 37 -0.18 -0.22 12.44
C MET A 37 1.27 -0.10 11.92
N HIS A 38 1.53 -0.52 10.68
CA HIS A 38 2.86 -0.38 10.09
C HIS A 38 3.24 1.07 9.82
N LEU A 39 2.31 1.89 9.32
CA LEU A 39 2.55 3.31 9.11
C LEU A 39 2.82 4.05 10.42
N GLU A 40 2.07 3.75 11.49
CA GLU A 40 2.32 4.28 12.83
C GLU A 40 3.71 3.88 13.33
N ASN A 41 4.08 2.59 13.22
CA ASN A 41 5.40 2.10 13.60
C ASN A 41 6.54 2.71 12.76
N TRP A 42 6.24 3.21 11.56
CA TRP A 42 7.21 3.85 10.68
C TRP A 42 7.24 5.38 10.78
N GLU A 43 6.43 5.97 11.66
CA GLU A 43 6.23 7.41 11.83
C GLU A 43 5.63 8.09 10.57
N LEU A 44 4.83 7.33 9.83
CA LEU A 44 4.16 7.72 8.59
C LEU A 44 2.63 7.80 8.73
N GLN A 45 2.11 7.94 9.95
CA GLN A 45 0.67 7.95 10.24
C GLN A 45 -0.11 9.02 9.46
N HIS A 46 0.52 10.10 9.04
CA HIS A 46 -0.08 11.16 8.21
C HIS A 46 -0.41 10.71 6.78
N LEU A 47 0.11 9.56 6.34
CA LEU A 47 -0.19 8.95 5.04
C LEU A 47 -1.33 7.92 5.10
N THR A 48 -1.84 7.61 6.30
CA THR A 48 -2.74 6.48 6.56
C THR A 48 -3.97 6.49 5.66
N ASP A 49 -4.72 7.59 5.62
CA ASP A 49 -6.00 7.65 4.90
C ASP A 49 -5.80 7.38 3.40
N THR A 50 -4.74 7.97 2.82
CA THR A 50 -4.38 7.78 1.41
C THR A 50 -3.98 6.33 1.13
N VAL A 51 -3.11 5.76 1.96
CA VAL A 51 -2.62 4.39 1.79
C VAL A 51 -3.75 3.37 1.97
N GLU A 52 -4.63 3.58 2.95
CA GLU A 52 -5.79 2.73 3.21
C GLU A 52 -6.79 2.73 2.06
N LEU A 53 -7.07 3.92 1.50
CA LEU A 53 -7.96 4.05 0.34
C LEU A 53 -7.36 3.35 -0.88
N ALA A 54 -6.10 3.68 -1.22
CA ALA A 54 -5.41 3.10 -2.36
C ALA A 54 -5.27 1.57 -2.27
N LEU A 55 -4.92 1.05 -1.10
CA LEU A 55 -4.90 -0.40 -0.86
C LEU A 55 -6.28 -1.03 -1.01
N THR A 56 -7.33 -0.38 -0.52
CA THR A 56 -8.70 -0.92 -0.64
C THR A 56 -9.08 -1.10 -2.11
N GLU A 57 -8.73 -0.15 -2.98
CA GLU A 57 -8.97 -0.26 -4.41
C GLU A 57 -8.17 -1.38 -5.07
N LEU A 58 -6.89 -1.55 -4.72
CA LEU A 58 -6.10 -2.67 -5.23
C LEU A 58 -6.68 -4.02 -4.80
N ILE A 59 -7.11 -4.16 -3.55
CA ILE A 59 -7.74 -5.39 -3.05
C ILE A 59 -9.10 -5.64 -3.71
N ALA A 60 -9.89 -4.60 -3.92
CA ALA A 60 -11.14 -4.72 -4.66
C ALA A 60 -10.91 -5.15 -6.11
N ASN A 61 -9.84 -4.68 -6.76
CA ASN A 61 -9.45 -5.15 -8.09
C ASN A 61 -9.07 -6.64 -8.08
N VAL A 62 -8.36 -7.12 -7.05
CA VAL A 62 -8.08 -8.56 -6.89
C VAL A 62 -9.40 -9.34 -6.80
N ILE A 63 -10.31 -8.94 -5.89
CA ILE A 63 -11.60 -9.63 -5.70
C ILE A 63 -12.43 -9.66 -6.98
N ARG A 64 -12.40 -8.58 -7.78
CA ARG A 64 -13.21 -8.46 -9.00
C ARG A 64 -12.63 -9.22 -10.19
N HIS A 65 -11.31 -9.34 -10.28
CA HIS A 65 -10.65 -9.75 -11.52
C HIS A 65 -9.74 -10.97 -11.40
N VAL A 66 -9.30 -11.36 -10.20
CA VAL A 66 -8.39 -12.50 -10.01
C VAL A 66 -9.20 -13.76 -9.70
N PRO A 67 -9.19 -14.80 -10.55
CA PRO A 67 -10.10 -15.95 -10.43
C PRO A 67 -10.10 -16.68 -9.09
N ASP A 68 -8.96 -16.76 -8.40
CA ASP A 68 -8.80 -17.43 -7.10
C ASP A 68 -8.71 -16.46 -5.92
N ASN A 69 -8.86 -15.16 -6.17
CA ASN A 69 -8.66 -14.08 -5.21
C ASN A 69 -7.34 -14.15 -4.43
N HIS A 70 -6.33 -14.83 -4.96
CA HIS A 70 -5.06 -15.03 -4.26
C HIS A 70 -4.08 -13.92 -4.61
N CYS A 71 -3.55 -13.25 -3.59
CA CYS A 71 -2.55 -12.21 -3.80
C CYS A 71 -1.55 -12.12 -2.65
N THR A 72 -0.43 -11.46 -2.92
CA THR A 72 0.55 -11.04 -1.92
C THR A 72 0.52 -9.53 -1.78
N VAL A 73 0.33 -9.04 -0.57
CA VAL A 73 0.44 -7.62 -0.22
C VAL A 73 1.82 -7.37 0.38
N LEU A 74 2.52 -6.36 -0.11
CA LEU A 74 3.79 -5.87 0.44
C LEU A 74 3.65 -4.39 0.78
N LEU A 75 4.01 -4.02 2.01
CA LEU A 75 4.24 -2.64 2.41
C LEU A 75 5.73 -2.46 2.62
N LEU A 76 6.30 -1.40 2.06
CA LEU A 76 7.72 -1.08 2.12
C LEU A 76 7.90 0.38 2.53
N LYS A 77 8.54 0.63 3.66
CA LYS A 77 9.02 1.95 4.05
C LYS A 77 10.12 2.37 3.07
N GLN A 78 9.90 3.50 2.41
CA GLN A 78 10.90 4.16 1.59
C GLN A 78 11.58 5.28 2.40
N GLN A 79 12.69 5.81 1.87
CA GLN A 79 13.42 6.90 2.51
C GLN A 79 12.53 8.13 2.75
N THR A 80 11.59 8.40 1.83
CA THR A 80 10.71 9.57 1.87
C THR A 80 9.24 9.19 1.70
N GLY A 81 8.78 8.07 2.28
CA GLY A 81 7.39 7.65 2.14
C GLY A 81 7.17 6.14 2.30
N VAL A 82 6.14 5.65 1.62
CA VAL A 82 5.75 4.24 1.61
C VAL A 82 5.42 3.78 0.20
N ARG A 83 5.82 2.55 -0.12
CA ARG A 83 5.38 1.82 -1.31
C ARG A 83 4.50 0.66 -0.88
N ALA A 84 3.39 0.48 -1.57
CA ALA A 84 2.51 -0.65 -1.40
C ALA A 84 2.42 -1.42 -2.71
N GLU A 85 2.47 -2.75 -2.64
CA GLU A 85 2.37 -3.64 -3.78
C GLU A 85 1.33 -4.72 -3.52
N VAL A 86 0.59 -5.08 -4.57
CA VAL A 86 -0.32 -6.21 -4.61
C VAL A 86 0.05 -7.06 -5.82
N THR A 87 0.49 -8.28 -5.55
CA THR A 87 0.95 -9.24 -6.56
C THR A 87 -0.02 -10.41 -6.68
N ASP A 88 -0.45 -10.74 -7.89
CA ASP A 88 -1.25 -11.93 -8.20
C ASP A 88 -0.64 -12.72 -9.37
N ALA A 89 -1.14 -13.94 -9.59
CA ALA A 89 -0.59 -14.87 -10.58
C ALA A 89 -1.08 -14.64 -12.03
N TYR A 90 -1.95 -13.66 -12.28
CA TYR A 90 -2.65 -13.48 -13.55
C TYR A 90 -2.19 -12.19 -14.24
N GLY A 91 -1.03 -12.26 -14.91
CA GLY A 91 -0.38 -11.12 -15.55
C GLY A 91 -1.15 -10.51 -16.73
N GLU A 92 -1.96 -11.32 -17.42
CA GLU A 92 -2.83 -10.88 -18.53
C GLU A 92 -4.02 -10.00 -18.07
N LEU A 93 -4.42 -10.10 -16.80
CA LEU A 93 -5.60 -9.41 -16.27
C LEU A 93 -5.21 -8.03 -15.75
N LEU A 94 -4.84 -7.13 -16.65
CA LEU A 94 -4.40 -5.78 -16.28
C LEU A 94 -5.53 -4.99 -15.60
N PRO A 95 -5.22 -4.18 -14.57
CA PRO A 95 -6.17 -3.25 -13.98
C PRO A 95 -6.72 -2.34 -15.08
N THR A 96 -7.99 -2.49 -15.42
CA THR A 96 -8.61 -1.70 -16.48
C THR A 96 -9.25 -0.48 -15.86
N PRO A 97 -8.92 0.76 -16.28
CA PRO A 97 -9.65 1.94 -15.87
C PRO A 97 -11.08 1.79 -16.40
N THR A 98 -12.00 1.37 -15.53
CA THR A 98 -13.37 1.15 -15.94
C THR A 98 -14.03 2.53 -15.96
N LYS A 99 -14.52 2.96 -17.13
CA LYS A 99 -15.47 4.08 -17.23
C LYS A 99 -16.80 3.62 -16.63
N SER A 100 -16.87 3.47 -15.31
CA SER A 100 -18.16 3.33 -14.66
C SER A 100 -18.73 4.71 -14.44
N ASP A 101 -20.04 4.82 -14.67
CA ASP A 101 -20.90 5.94 -14.32
C ASP A 101 -20.46 6.54 -12.97
N PRO A 102 -20.34 7.87 -12.81
CA PRO A 102 -20.02 8.48 -11.52
C PRO A 102 -20.91 8.02 -10.36
N GLU A 103 -22.06 7.38 -10.59
CA GLU A 103 -22.91 6.80 -9.55
C GLU A 103 -22.65 5.30 -9.25
N SER A 104 -21.79 4.62 -10.02
CA SER A 104 -21.39 3.23 -9.79
C SER A 104 -20.11 3.17 -8.94
N GLU A 105 -20.20 2.55 -7.76
CA GLU A 105 -19.07 2.36 -6.83
C GLU A 105 -17.89 1.55 -7.42
N GLY A 106 -18.07 0.88 -8.57
CA GLY A 106 -17.12 -0.09 -9.13
C GLY A 106 -16.02 0.44 -10.06
N GLY A 107 -16.07 1.70 -10.52
CA GLY A 107 -15.16 2.20 -11.57
C GLY A 107 -14.15 3.27 -11.17
N ARG A 108 -14.18 3.75 -9.93
CA ARG A 108 -13.31 4.86 -9.49
C ARG A 108 -11.88 4.41 -9.14
N GLY A 109 -11.63 3.10 -9.05
CA GLY A 109 -10.45 2.57 -8.34
C GLY A 109 -9.09 3.03 -8.85
N LEU A 110 -8.88 3.08 -10.17
CA LEU A 110 -7.61 3.58 -10.74
C LEU A 110 -7.55 5.11 -10.80
N PHE A 111 -8.69 5.78 -11.01
CA PHE A 111 -8.77 7.24 -10.93
C PHE A 111 -8.44 7.75 -9.53
N LEU A 112 -8.81 7.01 -8.48
CA LEU A 112 -8.42 7.32 -7.10
C LEU A 112 -6.90 7.20 -6.91
N LEU A 113 -6.24 6.22 -7.52
CA LEU A 113 -4.77 6.16 -7.47
C LEU A 113 -4.16 7.40 -8.13
N ASP A 114 -4.60 7.76 -9.33
CA ASP A 114 -4.12 8.97 -10.03
C ASP A 114 -4.31 10.25 -9.22
N ALA A 115 -5.37 10.36 -8.43
CA ALA A 115 -5.67 11.55 -7.63
C ALA A 115 -4.95 11.61 -6.28
N PHE A 116 -4.64 10.47 -5.67
CA PHE A 116 -4.22 10.41 -4.26
C PHE A 116 -2.77 9.95 -4.04
N VAL A 117 -2.13 9.28 -4.99
CA VAL A 117 -0.77 8.76 -4.85
C VAL A 117 0.21 9.49 -5.76
N ASP A 118 1.50 9.48 -5.42
CA ASP A 118 2.51 10.22 -6.19
C ASP A 118 2.93 9.47 -7.45
N LYS A 119 2.98 8.13 -7.37
CA LYS A 119 3.26 7.25 -8.50
C LYS A 119 2.52 5.95 -8.31
N TRP A 120 2.08 5.36 -9.41
CA TRP A 120 1.62 3.98 -9.43
C TRP A 120 1.98 3.33 -10.74
N GLY A 121 1.89 2.01 -10.79
CA GLY A 121 2.14 1.27 -12.01
C GLY A 121 1.80 -0.20 -11.88
N VAL A 122 2.02 -0.90 -13.00
CA VAL A 122 1.88 -2.35 -13.11
C VAL A 122 3.19 -2.90 -13.63
N SER A 123 3.67 -3.98 -13.03
CA SER A 123 4.90 -4.63 -13.43
C SER A 123 4.69 -6.14 -13.53
N PRO A 124 5.02 -6.78 -14.67
CA PRO A 124 4.90 -8.22 -14.79
C PRO A 124 5.88 -8.93 -13.84
N THR A 125 5.51 -10.11 -13.36
CA THR A 125 6.40 -10.97 -12.57
C THR A 125 7.00 -12.06 -13.45
N ALA A 126 8.17 -12.57 -13.07
CA ALA A 126 8.84 -13.66 -13.81
C ALA A 126 7.99 -14.95 -13.90
N GLY A 127 7.03 -15.14 -12.98
CA GLY A 127 6.13 -16.28 -12.95
C GLY A 127 4.85 -16.12 -13.77
N GLY A 128 4.73 -15.10 -14.63
CA GLY A 128 3.53 -14.84 -15.44
C GLY A 128 2.43 -14.07 -14.71
N GLY A 129 2.69 -13.63 -13.47
CA GLY A 129 1.78 -12.77 -12.71
C GLY A 129 2.00 -11.28 -12.97
N LYS A 130 1.33 -10.46 -12.16
CA LYS A 130 1.53 -9.00 -12.15
C LYS A 130 1.64 -8.49 -10.73
N THR A 131 2.34 -7.36 -10.59
CA THR A 131 2.37 -6.54 -9.39
C THR A 131 1.79 -5.18 -9.73
N VAL A 132 0.68 -4.82 -9.09
CA VAL A 132 0.17 -3.45 -9.09
C VAL A 132 0.71 -2.76 -7.86
N TRP A 133 1.28 -1.57 -8.03
CA TRP A 133 1.94 -0.87 -6.94
C TRP A 133 1.65 0.62 -6.96
N PHE A 134 1.75 1.25 -5.80
CA PHE A 134 1.75 2.70 -5.66
C PHE A 134 2.78 3.17 -4.63
N GLU A 135 3.20 4.43 -4.76
CA GLU A 135 4.10 5.13 -3.86
C GLU A 135 3.42 6.39 -3.34
N ARG A 136 3.54 6.62 -2.04
CA ARG A 136 3.10 7.84 -1.38
C ARG A 136 4.25 8.45 -0.60
N ALA A 137 4.65 9.65 -0.99
CA ALA A 137 5.73 10.39 -0.37
C ALA A 137 5.25 11.16 0.86
N THR A 138 6.15 11.36 1.83
CA THR A 138 5.93 12.35 2.87
C THR A 138 6.00 13.75 2.25
N PRO A 139 5.05 14.65 2.54
CA PRO A 139 5.15 16.02 2.06
C PRO A 139 6.44 16.63 2.61
N THR A 140 7.32 17.07 1.72
CA THR A 140 8.55 17.75 2.12
C THR A 140 8.13 19.10 2.69
N ILE A 141 8.24 19.28 4.00
CA ILE A 141 8.07 20.61 4.59
C ILE A 141 9.26 21.43 4.12
N HIS A 142 9.08 22.18 3.03
CA HIS A 142 9.95 23.32 2.76
C HIS A 142 9.71 24.31 3.89
N GLN A 143 10.59 24.32 4.90
CA GLN A 143 10.67 25.44 5.82
C GLN A 143 10.97 26.67 4.95
N GLY A 144 9.97 27.51 4.76
CA GLY A 144 10.12 28.80 4.11
C GLY A 144 11.16 29.59 4.89
N SER A 145 12.37 29.69 4.33
CA SER A 145 13.35 30.69 4.71
C SER A 145 12.79 32.06 4.37
N ASN A 146 11.94 32.61 5.25
CA ASN A 146 11.71 34.04 5.29
C ASN A 146 12.94 34.68 5.95
N LEU A 147 13.99 34.88 5.14
CA LEU A 147 14.89 35.99 5.33
C LEU A 147 14.31 37.19 4.58
N LYS A 148 13.67 38.10 5.31
CA LYS A 148 14.04 39.52 5.43
C LYS A 148 13.02 40.27 6.28
#